data_AF-A0A830GRF0-F1
#
_entry.id   AF-A0A830GRF0-F1
#
_cell.length_a   1.000
_cell.length_b   1.000
_cell.length_c   1.000
_cell.angle_alpha   90.00
_cell.angle_beta   90.00
_cell.angle_gamma   90.00
#
_symmetry.space_group_name_H-M   'P 1'
#
loop_
_entity.id
_entity.type
_entity.pdbx_description
1 polymer ?
#
loop_
_entity_poly.entity_id
_entity_poly.type
_entity_poly.pdbx_seq_one_letter_code
_entity_poly.pdbx_strand_id
1 'polypeptide(L)' 'MPDRLKDRELERRRAIVEHRGKTLRIIIAKTRKCFTIVTIFPDPGQIPDITLD' A
#
# COMPACT_ATOMS: atom_id res chain seq x y z
N MET A 1 -12.95 23.94 -6.75
CA MET A 1 -12.35 22.92 -7.63
C MET A 1 -12.54 21.51 -7.03
N PRO A 2 -13.69 20.84 -7.21
CA PRO A 2 -13.88 19.47 -6.69
C PRO A 2 -13.86 18.36 -7.77
N ASP A 3 -13.89 18.69 -9.07
CA ASP A 3 -14.12 17.69 -10.14
C ASP A 3 -12.90 16.87 -10.58
N ARG A 4 -11.67 17.26 -10.21
CA ARG A 4 -10.45 16.55 -10.66
C ARG A 4 -10.12 15.25 -9.90
N LEU A 5 -10.90 14.91 -8.88
CA LEU A 5 -10.66 13.73 -8.04
C LEU A 5 -11.63 12.57 -8.33
N LYS A 6 -12.69 12.79 -9.12
CA LYS A 6 -13.67 11.73 -9.46
C LYS A 6 -13.14 10.68 -10.44
N ASP A 7 -12.13 11.00 -11.24
CA ASP A 7 -11.52 10.07 -12.21
C ASP A 7 -10.43 9.15 -11.62
N ARG A 8 -10.08 9.29 -10.34
CA ARG A 8 -8.73 8.88 -9.88
C ARG A 8 -8.56 7.50 -9.27
N GLU A 9 -9.61 6.76 -8.94
CA GLU A 9 -9.45 5.39 -8.45
C GLU A 9 -10.53 4.48 -9.01
N LEU A 10 -10.19 3.77 -10.09
CA LEU A 10 -11.10 2.84 -10.75
C LEU A 10 -11.35 1.61 -9.87
N GLU A 11 -10.34 1.20 -9.10
CA GLU A 11 -10.37 0.02 -8.26
C GLU A 11 -9.28 0.08 -7.20
N ARG A 12 -9.58 -0.27 -5.94
CA ARG A 12 -8.60 -0.42 -4.86
C ARG A 12 -8.39 -1.89 -4.54
N ARG A 13 -7.14 -2.33 -4.49
CA ARG A 13 -6.74 -3.69 -4.10
C ARG A 13 -5.76 -3.65 -2.94
N ARG A 14 -5.82 -4.69 -2.10
CA ARG A 14 -4.82 -4.93 -1.05
C ARG A 14 -3.83 -5.97 -1.57
N ALA A 15 -2.54 -5.71 -1.37
CA ALA A 15 -1.47 -6.65 -1.67
C ALA A 15 -0.53 -6.76 -0.46
N ILE A 16 0.09 -7.92 -0.31
CA ILE A 16 1.13 -8.17 0.68
C ILE A 16 2.43 -8.32 -0.09
N VAL A 17 3.45 -7.56 0.30
CA VAL A 17 4.77 -7.57 -0.34
C VAL A 17 5.86 -7.72 0.71
N GLU A 18 6.92 -8.45 0.38
CA GLU A 18 8.10 -8.54 1.23
C GLU A 18 9.17 -7.58 0.70
N HIS A 19 9.74 -6.75 1.57
CA HIS A 19 10.84 -5.86 1.25
C HIS A 19 11.84 -5.78 2.40
N ARG A 20 13.11 -6.16 2.15
CA ARG A 20 14.19 -6.18 3.16
C ARG A 20 13.83 -6.95 4.42
N GLY A 21 13.21 -8.13 4.26
CA GLY A 21 12.78 -8.98 5.38
C GLY A 21 11.55 -8.45 6.14
N LYS A 22 10.93 -7.37 5.66
CA LYS A 22 9.69 -6.83 6.25
C LYS A 22 8.50 -7.11 5.33
N THR A 23 7.45 -7.65 5.91
CA THR A 23 6.16 -7.84 5.26
C THR A 23 5.37 -6.56 5.36
N LEU A 24 4.98 -6.01 4.23
CA LEU A 24 4.23 -4.77 4.10
C LEU A 24 2.87 -5.08 3.46
N ARG A 25 1.81 -4.56 4.07
CA ARG A 25 0.49 -4.50 3.46
C ARG A 25 0.39 -3.20 2.70
N ILE A 26 0.19 -3.27 1.38
CA ILE A 26 0.04 -2.10 0.53
C ILE A 26 -1.36 -2.04 -0.06
N ILE A 27 -1.91 -0.84 -0.13
CA ILE A 27 -3.14 -0.54 -0.87
C ILE A 27 -2.72 0.05 -2.21
N ILE A 28 -3.13 -0.60 -3.28
CA ILE A 28 -2.85 -0.18 -4.65
C ILE A 28 -4.16 0.26 -5.29
N ALA A 29 -4.15 1.45 -5.88
CA ALA A 29 -5.22 1.93 -6.73
C ALA A 29 -4.88 1.72 -8.20
N LYS A 30 -5.81 1.14 -8.96
CA LYS A 30 -5.76 1.13 -10.40
C LYS A 30 -6.31 2.45 -10.93
N THR A 31 -5.48 3.16 -11.69
CA THR A 31 -5.89 4.33 -12.48
C THR A 31 -6.06 3.92 -13.94
N ARG A 32 -6.48 4.85 -14.81
CA ARG A 32 -6.60 4.59 -16.25
C ARG A 32 -5.28 4.25 -16.95
N LYS A 33 -4.13 4.67 -16.41
CA LYS A 33 -2.82 4.52 -17.07
C LYS A 33 -1.86 3.61 -16.31
N CYS A 34 -1.98 3.54 -14.99
CA CYS A 34 -1.02 2.82 -14.13
C CYS A 34 -1.64 2.41 -12.80
N PHE A 35 -0.89 1.63 -12.03
CA PHE A 35 -1.18 1.36 -10.63
C PHE A 35 -0.44 2.37 -9.75
N THR A 36 -1.11 2.91 -8.74
CA THR A 36 -0.56 3.86 -7.76
C THR A 36 -0.64 3.23 -6.37
N ILE A 37 0.46 3.26 -5.62
CA ILE A 37 0.44 2.87 -4.22
C ILE A 37 -0.17 4.02 -3.42
N VAL A 38 -1.29 3.74 -2.75
CA VAL A 38 -2.05 4.74 -1.99
C VAL A 38 -1.61 4.74 -0.53
N THR A 39 -1.33 3.56 0.02
CA THR A 39 -0.96 3.43 1.43
C THR A 39 -0.12 2.20 1.65
N ILE A 40 0.80 2.28 2.62
CA ILE A 40 1.68 1.20 3.04
C ILE A 40 1.53 1.07 4.55
N PHE A 41 1.32 -0.15 5.03
CA PHE A 41 1.28 -0.49 6.45
C PHE A 41 2.30 -1.61 6.72
N PRO A 42 3.00 -1.59 7.86
CA PRO A 42 3.69 -2.79 8.32
C PRO A 42 2.64 -3.89 8.59
N ASP A 43 2.95 -5.14 8.21
CA ASP A 43 2.06 -6.26 8.49
C ASP A 43 2.00 -6.52 10.00
N PRO A 44 0.82 -6.45 10.65
CA PRO A 44 0.69 -6.64 12.09
C PRO A 44 0.99 -8.08 12.54
N GLY A 45 1.12 -9.04 11.62
CA GLY A 45 1.52 -10.42 11.91
C GLY A 45 3.05 -10.59 12.04
N GLN A 46 3.83 -9.57 11.68
CA GLN A 46 5.27 -9.58 11.89
C GLN A 46 5.57 -8.76 13.15
N ILE A 47 5.80 -9.46 14.27
CA ILE A 47 6.42 -8.84 15.44
C ILE A 47 7.74 -8.26 14.93
N PRO A 48 7.96 -6.94 14.99
CA PRO A 48 9.26 -6.40 14.61
C PRO A 48 10.26 -7.02 15.58
N ASP A 49 11.25 -7.72 15.04
CA ASP A 49 12.41 -8.20 15.79
C ASP A 49 13.23 -6.96 16.17
N ILE A 50 12.75 -6.24 17.18
CA ILE A 50 13.47 -5.11 17.78
C ILE A 50 14.44 -5.75 18.75
N THR A 51 15.59 -6.15 18.24
CA THR A 51 16.74 -6.40 19.10
C THR A 51 17.17 -5.03 19.65
N LEU A 52 16.82 -4.74 20.91
CA LEU A 52 17.41 -3.66 21.68
C LEU A 52 18.80 -4.12 22.10
N ASP A 53 19.83 -3.50 21.53
CA ASP A 53 21.21 -3.53 22.04
C ASP A 53 21.36 -2.47 23.14
#